data_AF-A0A1C5CHH8-F1
#
_entry.id   AF-A0A1C5CHH8-F1
#
_cell.length_a   1.000
_cell.length_b   1.000
_cell.length_c   1.000
_cell.angle_alpha   90.00
_cell.angle_beta   90.00
_cell.angle_gamma   90.00
#
_symmetry.space_group_name_H-M   'P 1'
#
loop_
_entity.id
_entity.type
_entity.pdbx_description
1 polymer ?
#
loop_
_entity_poly.entity_id
_entity_poly.type
_entity_poly.pdbx_seq_one_letter_code
_entity_poly.pdbx_strand_id
1 'polypeptide(L)'
;MNFHGPELRQKALTLLRGGAKNADVARKLNVPAGTISYWKHMDRAKRGECPGAHRSFCPRCEGELDRSAYAYLLGLYLGDGHIIQNKAMRTPSLSITCADSWPGLMDLCESSMRAVFPDNSVCRVRRKGCREVKMYSKHLWCLFPQHGPGKKHERPIVLANWQQEIVDAHPWEFIRGLIHSDGCRITNWTTRLVSGERKRYEYPRYFFSNKSDDIRKLFSDTLNKVGVQWTTLARGSDPFNISVARRASVALMDAHVGPKY
;
A
#
# COMPACT_ATOMS: atom_id res chain seq x y z
N MET A 1 15.07 -0.07 -39.81
CA MET A 1 16.14 -0.01 -38.79
C MET A 1 17.38 0.56 -39.45
N ASN A 2 17.88 1.72 -39.02
CA ASN A 2 19.14 2.25 -39.56
C ASN A 2 20.27 1.33 -39.12
N PHE A 3 20.86 0.61 -40.08
CA PHE A 3 21.96 -0.30 -39.82
C PHE A 3 23.22 0.54 -39.62
N HIS A 4 23.56 0.84 -38.37
CA HIS A 4 24.80 1.54 -38.07
C HIS A 4 25.98 0.59 -38.33
N GLY A 5 26.96 1.04 -39.10
CA GLY A 5 28.14 0.24 -39.44
C GLY A 5 28.94 -0.21 -38.21
N PRO A 6 29.66 -1.35 -38.30
CA PRO A 6 30.42 -1.93 -37.18
C PRO A 6 31.47 -0.97 -36.61
N GLU A 7 32.07 -0.13 -37.45
CA GLU A 7 33.05 0.90 -37.05
C GLU A 7 32.45 1.96 -36.12
N LEU A 8 31.23 2.42 -36.42
CA LEU A 8 30.54 3.42 -35.60
C LEU A 8 30.21 2.84 -34.22
N ARG A 9 29.78 1.58 -34.17
CA ARG A 9 29.56 0.85 -32.91
C ARG A 9 30.87 0.73 -32.12
N GLN A 10 31.96 0.35 -32.77
CA GLN A 10 33.26 0.20 -32.09
C GLN A 10 33.74 1.53 -31.50
N LYS A 11 33.64 2.64 -32.27
CA LYS A 11 33.98 3.99 -31.81
C LYS A 11 33.14 4.42 -30.60
N ALA A 12 31.83 4.13 -30.63
CA ALA A 12 30.94 4.38 -29.49
C ALA A 12 31.37 3.58 -28.24
N LEU A 13 31.66 2.29 -28.39
CA LEU A 13 32.09 1.43 -27.29
C LEU A 13 33.41 1.89 -26.67
N THR A 14 34.38 2.31 -27.48
CA THR A 14 35.65 2.86 -26.96
C THR A 14 35.41 4.09 -26.08
N LEU A 15 34.57 5.04 -26.52
CA LEU A 15 34.24 6.22 -25.72
C LEU A 15 33.51 5.85 -24.42
N LEU A 16 32.57 4.91 -24.48
CA LEU A 16 31.82 4.45 -23.30
C LEU A 16 32.69 3.70 -22.30
N ARG A 17 33.67 2.92 -22.76
CA ARG A 17 34.64 2.23 -21.91
C ARG A 17 35.59 3.22 -21.23
N GLY A 18 35.90 4.34 -21.88
CA GLY A 18 36.63 5.47 -21.29
C GLY A 18 35.83 6.33 -20.31
N GLY A 19 34.62 5.92 -19.91
CA GLY A 19 33.81 6.61 -18.90
C GLY A 19 32.88 7.71 -19.43
N ALA A 20 32.80 7.93 -20.75
CA ALA A 20 31.90 8.93 -21.32
C ALA A 20 30.42 8.62 -21.02
N LYS A 21 29.63 9.68 -20.75
CA LYS A 21 28.18 9.54 -20.52
C LYS A 21 27.47 9.16 -21.82
N ASN A 22 26.43 8.33 -21.73
CA ASN A 22 25.69 7.84 -22.90
C ASN A 22 25.12 8.99 -23.75
N ALA A 23 24.63 10.07 -23.11
CA ALA A 23 24.07 11.22 -23.79
C ALA A 23 25.10 11.99 -24.63
N ASP A 24 26.34 12.11 -24.14
CA ASP A 24 27.41 12.82 -24.84
C ASP A 24 27.90 12.02 -26.06
N VAL A 25 28.00 10.69 -25.92
CA VAL A 25 28.32 9.79 -27.03
C VAL A 25 27.22 9.80 -28.10
N ALA A 26 25.95 9.79 -27.67
CA ALA A 26 24.79 9.89 -28.57
C ALA A 26 24.83 11.18 -29.39
N ARG A 27 25.07 12.32 -28.73
CA ARG A 27 25.18 13.63 -29.40
C ARG A 27 26.39 13.68 -30.34
N LYS A 28 27.55 13.21 -29.89
CA LYS A 28 28.81 13.25 -30.66
C LYS A 28 28.77 12.38 -31.92
N LEU A 29 28.09 11.24 -31.88
CA LEU A 29 28.03 10.29 -33.00
C LEU A 29 26.72 10.40 -33.81
N ASN A 30 25.83 11.31 -33.43
CA ASN A 30 24.48 11.45 -34.00
C ASN A 30 23.71 10.12 -34.04
N VAL A 31 23.75 9.38 -32.93
CA VAL A 31 23.09 8.08 -32.76
C VAL A 31 22.06 8.20 -31.63
N PRO A 32 20.85 7.61 -31.76
CA PRO A 32 19.87 7.60 -30.69
C PRO A 32 20.43 7.06 -29.36
N ALA A 33 20.13 7.72 -28.24
CA ALA A 33 20.64 7.34 -26.92
C ALA A 33 20.25 5.91 -26.51
N GLY A 34 19.09 5.42 -26.98
CA GLY A 34 18.65 4.03 -26.80
C GLY A 34 19.59 3.04 -27.47
N THR A 35 20.03 3.32 -28.71
CA THR A 35 20.99 2.48 -29.45
C THR A 35 22.36 2.44 -28.76
N ILE A 36 22.87 3.59 -28.32
CA ILE A 36 24.12 3.67 -27.54
C ILE A 36 24.01 2.86 -26.24
N SER A 37 22.88 2.98 -25.53
CA SER A 37 22.63 2.22 -24.29
C SER A 37 22.54 0.72 -24.55
N TYR A 38 21.91 0.31 -25.65
CA TYR A 38 21.85 -1.09 -26.08
C TYR A 38 23.24 -1.64 -26.42
N TRP A 39 24.06 -0.90 -27.18
CA TRP A 39 25.43 -1.33 -27.47
C TRP A 39 26.27 -1.47 -26.20
N LYS A 40 26.17 -0.52 -25.27
CA LYS A 40 26.82 -0.58 -23.96
C LYS A 40 26.42 -1.82 -23.17
N HIS A 41 25.12 -2.13 -23.14
CA HIS A 41 24.60 -3.32 -22.48
C HIS A 41 25.15 -4.60 -23.12
N MET A 42 25.09 -4.71 -24.45
CA MET A 42 25.60 -5.89 -25.16
C MET A 42 27.12 -6.07 -24.99
N ASP A 43 27.88 -4.98 -24.92
CA ASP A 43 29.32 -5.01 -24.66
C ASP A 43 29.64 -5.53 -23.25
N ARG A 44 28.95 -4.99 -22.23
CA ARG A 44 29.05 -5.47 -20.85
C ARG A 44 28.64 -6.93 -20.72
N ALA A 45 27.58 -7.34 -21.41
CA ALA A 45 27.10 -8.72 -21.40
C ALA A 45 28.14 -9.68 -21.97
N LYS A 46 28.79 -9.34 -23.09
CA LYS A 46 29.89 -10.15 -23.67
C LYS A 46 31.09 -10.27 -22.74
N ARG A 47 31.32 -9.27 -21.89
CA ARG A 47 32.44 -9.23 -20.94
C ARG A 47 32.10 -9.81 -19.57
N GLY A 48 30.86 -10.24 -19.33
CA GLY A 48 30.42 -10.67 -17.99
C GLY A 48 30.35 -9.53 -16.96
N GLU A 49 30.34 -8.27 -17.41
CA GLU A 49 30.35 -7.06 -16.57
C GLU A 49 28.97 -6.41 -16.45
N CYS A 50 27.91 -7.10 -16.89
CA CYS A 50 26.57 -6.63 -16.60
C CYS A 50 26.40 -6.58 -15.08
N PRO A 51 25.82 -5.49 -14.54
CA PRO A 51 25.31 -5.52 -13.17
C PRO A 51 24.40 -6.74 -13.10
N GLY A 52 24.73 -7.69 -12.21
CA GLY A 52 23.96 -8.92 -12.07
C GLY A 52 22.48 -8.62 -11.78
N ALA A 53 21.65 -9.66 -11.74
CA ALA A 53 20.26 -9.48 -11.33
C ALA A 53 20.24 -8.76 -9.96
N HIS A 54 19.55 -7.62 -9.90
CA HIS A 54 19.36 -6.92 -8.64
C HIS A 54 18.69 -7.88 -7.66
N ARG A 55 19.43 -8.28 -6.61
CA ARG A 55 18.92 -9.14 -5.55
C ARG A 55 18.02 -8.27 -4.68
N SER A 56 16.71 -8.32 -4.92
CA SER A 56 15.76 -7.67 -4.02
C SER A 56 15.75 -8.45 -2.71
N PHE A 57 16.05 -7.79 -1.60
CA PHE A 57 16.00 -8.38 -0.27
C PHE A 57 14.55 -8.45 0.21
N CYS A 58 14.16 -9.57 0.84
CA CYS A 58 12.83 -9.70 1.43
C CYS A 58 12.89 -9.34 2.91
N PRO A 59 12.24 -8.24 3.35
CA PRO A 59 12.23 -7.85 4.77
C PRO A 59 11.63 -8.93 5.68
N ARG A 60 10.78 -9.81 5.15
CA ARG A 60 10.21 -10.94 5.89
C ARG A 60 11.11 -12.19 5.84
N CYS A 61 11.57 -12.59 4.66
CA CYS A 61 12.24 -13.89 4.50
C CYS A 61 13.71 -13.85 4.88
N GLU A 62 14.35 -12.69 4.75
CA GLU A 62 15.81 -12.55 4.87
C GLU A 62 16.22 -11.44 5.85
N GLY A 63 15.28 -10.65 6.37
CA GLY A 63 15.59 -9.46 7.18
C GLY A 63 14.63 -9.18 8.32
N GLU A 64 14.64 -7.92 8.74
CA GLU A 64 13.79 -7.40 9.80
C GLU A 64 12.61 -6.62 9.21
N LEU A 65 11.42 -7.17 9.40
CA LEU A 65 10.17 -6.54 9.04
C LEU A 65 9.76 -5.58 10.15
N ASP A 66 9.54 -4.30 9.82
CA ASP A 66 8.84 -3.38 10.72
C ASP A 66 7.40 -3.86 10.92
N ARG A 67 7.16 -4.54 12.04
CA ARG A 67 5.90 -5.21 12.37
C ARG A 67 4.76 -4.21 12.56
N SER A 68 5.04 -3.06 13.15
CA SER A 68 4.06 -2.00 13.42
C SER A 68 3.60 -1.35 12.11
N ALA A 69 4.56 -0.94 11.26
CA ALA A 69 4.25 -0.39 9.94
C ALA A 69 3.56 -1.42 9.05
N TYR A 70 3.96 -2.69 9.14
CA TYR A 70 3.32 -3.79 8.42
C TYR A 70 1.86 -4.00 8.86
N ALA A 71 1.56 -3.99 10.16
CA ALA A 71 0.19 -4.14 10.65
C ALA A 71 -0.73 -3.03 10.09
N TYR A 72 -0.27 -1.78 10.11
CA TYR A 72 -1.01 -0.67 9.51
C TYR A 72 -1.18 -0.83 7.99
N LEU A 73 -0.09 -1.16 7.28
CA LEU A 73 -0.12 -1.36 5.83
C LEU A 73 -1.01 -2.56 5.43
N LEU A 74 -1.06 -3.61 6.24
CA LEU A 74 -1.95 -4.76 6.05
C LEU A 74 -3.41 -4.33 6.14
N GLY A 75 -3.77 -3.48 7.11
CA GLY A 75 -5.12 -2.91 7.20
C GLY A 75 -5.49 -2.11 5.94
N LEU A 76 -4.61 -1.22 5.49
CA LEU A 76 -4.84 -0.45 4.25
C LEU A 76 -4.92 -1.36 3.01
N TYR A 77 -4.08 -2.40 2.94
CA TYR A 77 -4.12 -3.39 1.86
C TYR A 77 -5.47 -4.11 1.82
N LEU A 78 -6.00 -4.52 2.98
CA LEU A 78 -7.27 -5.24 3.06
C LEU A 78 -8.46 -4.37 2.68
N GLY A 79 -8.45 -3.06 2.94
CA GLY A 79 -9.47 -2.15 2.42
C GLY A 79 -9.22 -1.66 0.99
N ASP A 80 -8.58 -0.51 0.86
CA ASP A 80 -8.39 0.22 -0.40
C ASP A 80 -7.24 -0.29 -1.28
N GLY A 81 -6.45 -1.23 -0.77
CA GLY A 81 -5.30 -1.76 -1.47
C GLY A 81 -5.62 -2.89 -2.45
N HIS A 82 -4.78 -3.03 -3.47
CA HIS A 82 -4.78 -4.19 -4.34
C HIS A 82 -3.37 -4.50 -4.86
N ILE A 83 -3.14 -5.78 -5.16
CA ILE A 83 -1.90 -6.26 -5.77
C ILE A 83 -2.23 -6.80 -7.15
N ILE A 84 -1.58 -6.26 -8.17
CA ILE A 84 -1.74 -6.66 -9.57
C ILE A 84 -0.37 -6.92 -10.18
N GLN A 85 -0.27 -7.97 -10.98
CA GLN A 85 0.82 -8.13 -11.93
C GLN A 85 0.24 -8.17 -13.34
N ASN A 86 0.46 -7.10 -14.12
CA ASN A 86 0.12 -7.11 -15.54
C ASN A 86 1.04 -8.11 -16.28
N LYS A 87 0.52 -8.82 -17.30
CA LYS A 87 1.31 -9.79 -18.09
C LYS A 87 2.58 -9.17 -18.71
N ALA A 88 2.53 -7.88 -19.05
CA ALA A 88 3.67 -7.13 -19.58
C ALA A 88 4.72 -6.76 -18.51
N MET A 89 4.40 -6.89 -17.23
CA MET A 89 5.25 -6.51 -16.11
C MET A 89 5.88 -7.72 -15.43
N ARG A 90 7.19 -7.62 -15.16
CA ARG A 90 7.96 -8.68 -14.49
C ARG A 90 7.82 -8.70 -12.97
N THR A 91 7.24 -7.65 -12.38
CA THR A 91 7.14 -7.46 -10.93
C THR A 91 5.72 -7.02 -10.59
N PRO A 92 5.06 -7.61 -9.57
CA PRO A 92 3.76 -7.15 -9.13
C PRO A 92 3.84 -5.74 -8.52
N SER A 93 2.71 -5.05 -8.50
CA SER A 93 2.58 -3.75 -7.84
C SER A 93 1.52 -3.78 -6.76
N LEU A 94 1.81 -3.17 -5.61
CA LEU A 94 0.84 -2.84 -4.57
C LEU A 94 0.41 -1.41 -4.80
N SER A 95 -0.89 -1.21 -4.80
CA SER A 95 -1.54 0.07 -5.04
C SER A 95 -2.57 0.31 -3.96
N ILE A 96 -2.49 1.44 -3.26
CA ILE A 96 -3.46 1.88 -2.25
C ILE A 96 -4.06 3.19 -2.72
N THR A 97 -5.38 3.23 -2.83
CA THR A 97 -6.08 4.44 -3.31
C THR A 97 -6.40 5.34 -2.12
N CYS A 98 -6.04 6.61 -2.21
CA CYS A 98 -6.29 7.59 -1.17
C CYS A 98 -6.97 8.82 -1.78
N ALA A 99 -8.07 9.29 -1.21
CA ALA A 99 -8.75 10.48 -1.72
C ALA A 99 -7.90 11.74 -1.54
N ASP A 100 -8.03 12.70 -2.45
CA ASP A 100 -7.26 13.96 -2.39
C ASP A 100 -7.60 14.79 -1.14
N SER A 101 -8.78 14.57 -0.54
CA SER A 101 -9.23 15.23 0.68
C SER A 101 -8.49 14.79 1.96
N TRP A 102 -7.64 13.74 1.88
CA TRP A 102 -6.91 13.19 3.04
C TRP A 102 -5.39 13.10 2.75
N PRO A 103 -4.69 14.24 2.60
CA PRO A 103 -3.26 14.27 2.31
C PRO A 103 -2.40 13.59 3.38
N GLY A 104 -2.80 13.66 4.64
CA GLY A 104 -2.06 12.99 5.72
C GLY A 104 -2.09 11.48 5.66
N LEU A 105 -3.24 10.92 5.30
CA LEU A 105 -3.38 9.49 5.04
C LEU A 105 -2.45 9.04 3.92
N MET A 106 -2.31 9.85 2.86
CA MET A 106 -1.35 9.56 1.79
C MET A 106 0.09 9.53 2.29
N ASP A 107 0.48 10.49 3.13
CA ASP A 107 1.83 10.57 3.70
C ASP A 107 2.12 9.39 4.65
N LEU A 108 1.14 9.01 5.48
CA LEU A 108 1.22 7.81 6.33
C LEU A 108 1.31 6.53 5.53
N CYS A 109 0.51 6.39 4.46
CA CYS A 109 0.54 5.25 3.56
C CYS A 109 1.92 5.11 2.90
N GLU A 110 2.46 6.20 2.35
CA GLU A 110 3.79 6.22 1.75
C GLU A 110 4.90 5.91 2.76
N SER A 111 4.82 6.48 3.96
CA SER A 111 5.80 6.23 5.02
C SER A 111 5.79 4.77 5.46
N SER A 112 4.60 4.18 5.61
CA SER A 112 4.45 2.76 5.99
C SER A 112 4.93 1.83 4.88
N MET A 113 4.65 2.18 3.62
CA MET A 113 5.16 1.48 2.45
C MET A 113 6.71 1.47 2.42
N ARG A 114 7.35 2.60 2.72
CA ARG A 114 8.82 2.69 2.80
C ARG A 114 9.41 1.94 3.99
N ALA A 115 8.77 1.99 5.15
CA ALA A 115 9.23 1.28 6.34
C ALA A 115 9.19 -0.24 6.12
N VAL A 116 8.12 -0.75 5.49
CA VAL A 116 7.97 -2.18 5.19
C VAL A 116 8.87 -2.61 4.03
N PHE A 117 9.15 -1.74 3.06
CA PHE A 117 9.97 -2.02 1.89
C PHE A 117 11.05 -0.94 1.68
N PRO A 118 12.13 -0.95 2.49
CA PRO A 118 13.13 0.12 2.51
C PRO A 118 13.90 0.27 1.19
N ASP A 119 14.10 -0.82 0.46
CA ASP A 119 14.83 -0.84 -0.81
C ASP A 119 13.94 -0.48 -2.03
N ASN A 120 12.64 -0.24 -1.81
CA ASN A 120 11.69 -0.02 -2.89
C ASN A 120 11.25 1.45 -2.97
N SER A 121 11.24 1.99 -4.18
CA SER A 121 10.67 3.32 -4.41
C SER A 121 9.15 3.27 -4.36
N VAL A 122 8.57 4.24 -3.66
CA VAL A 122 7.12 4.50 -3.62
C VAL A 122 6.83 5.72 -4.48
N CYS A 123 5.79 5.65 -5.30
CA CYS A 123 5.34 6.76 -6.14
C CYS A 123 3.85 7.05 -5.93
N ARG A 124 3.46 8.31 -6.15
CA ARG A 124 2.05 8.73 -6.17
C ARG A 124 1.60 8.90 -7.60
N VAL A 125 0.58 8.16 -8.00
CA VAL A 125 -0.03 8.26 -9.34
C VAL A 125 -1.35 9.01 -9.23
N ARG A 126 -1.49 10.12 -9.96
CA ARG A 126 -2.72 10.91 -9.97
C ARG A 126 -3.85 10.15 -10.66
N ARG A 127 -5.02 10.12 -10.03
CA ARG A 127 -6.30 9.65 -10.58
C ARG A 127 -7.34 10.77 -10.42
N LYS A 128 -8.56 10.55 -10.93
CA LYS A 128 -9.63 11.54 -10.82
C LYS A 128 -10.19 11.55 -9.40
N GLY A 129 -9.90 12.60 -8.63
CA GLY A 129 -10.38 12.79 -7.24
C GLY A 129 -9.61 12.01 -6.17
N CYS A 130 -8.55 11.31 -6.55
CA CYS A 130 -7.72 10.53 -5.65
C CYS A 130 -6.30 10.35 -6.22
N ARG A 131 -5.40 9.87 -5.38
CA ARG A 131 -4.08 9.40 -5.79
C ARG A 131 -3.89 7.96 -5.35
N GLU A 132 -3.16 7.22 -6.18
CA GLU A 132 -2.77 5.85 -5.93
C GLU A 132 -1.33 5.89 -5.41
N VAL A 133 -1.12 5.53 -4.14
CA VAL A 133 0.20 5.31 -3.57
C VAL A 133 0.64 3.91 -3.97
N LYS A 134 1.74 3.83 -4.73
CA LYS A 134 2.11 2.64 -5.47
C LYS A 134 3.57 2.25 -5.27
N MET A 135 3.82 0.96 -5.19
CA MET A 135 5.16 0.37 -5.17
C MET A 135 5.22 -0.89 -6.05
N TYR A 136 6.44 -1.29 -6.42
CA TYR A 136 6.70 -2.52 -7.14
C TYR A 136 7.73 -3.34 -6.37
N SER A 137 7.40 -4.59 -6.03
CA SER A 137 8.35 -5.51 -5.39
C SER A 137 7.98 -6.95 -5.68
N LYS A 138 8.97 -7.81 -5.93
CA LYS A 138 8.73 -9.26 -6.10
C LYS A 138 8.24 -9.91 -4.80
N HIS A 139 8.56 -9.29 -3.67
CA HIS A 139 8.26 -9.79 -2.34
C HIS A 139 6.86 -9.42 -1.84
N LEU A 140 6.06 -8.71 -2.65
CA LEU A 140 4.66 -8.46 -2.32
C LEU A 140 3.88 -9.75 -2.04
N TRP A 141 4.17 -10.83 -2.75
CA TRP A 141 3.55 -12.13 -2.52
C TRP A 141 3.95 -12.77 -1.20
N CYS A 142 5.19 -12.55 -0.77
CA CYS A 142 5.71 -13.06 0.49
C CYS A 142 5.06 -12.35 1.70
N LEU A 143 4.77 -11.06 1.56
CA LEU A 143 4.19 -10.22 2.61
C LEU A 143 2.67 -10.17 2.59
N PHE A 144 2.03 -10.35 1.44
CA PHE A 144 0.56 -10.33 1.30
C PHE A 144 0.10 -11.62 0.62
N PRO A 145 0.17 -12.78 1.32
CA PRO A 145 -0.22 -14.06 0.76
C PRO A 145 -1.73 -14.16 0.45
N GLN A 146 -2.54 -13.19 0.91
CA GLN A 146 -3.96 -13.06 0.59
C GLN A 146 -4.24 -12.64 -0.86
N HIS A 147 -3.21 -12.35 -1.66
CA HIS A 147 -3.39 -12.04 -3.09
C HIS A 147 -3.89 -13.29 -3.85
N GLY A 148 -4.54 -13.06 -4.99
CA GLY A 148 -5.15 -14.12 -5.80
C GLY A 148 -5.96 -13.55 -6.96
N PRO A 149 -6.50 -14.42 -7.84
CA PRO A 149 -7.39 -14.00 -8.91
C PRO A 149 -8.72 -13.46 -8.35
N GLY A 150 -9.48 -12.73 -9.19
CA GLY A 150 -10.81 -12.24 -8.85
C GLY A 150 -10.84 -11.06 -7.87
N LYS A 151 -12.06 -10.69 -7.43
CA LYS A 151 -12.22 -9.60 -6.46
C LYS A 151 -11.86 -10.09 -5.06
N LYS A 152 -11.28 -9.19 -4.25
CA LYS A 152 -10.81 -9.49 -2.89
C LYS A 152 -11.90 -10.11 -1.98
N HIS A 153 -13.15 -9.68 -2.13
CA HIS A 153 -14.28 -10.19 -1.31
C HIS A 153 -14.90 -11.49 -1.84
N GLU A 154 -14.49 -11.96 -3.01
CA GLU A 154 -14.98 -13.22 -3.60
C GLU A 154 -14.00 -14.39 -3.33
N ARG A 155 -12.94 -14.14 -2.54
CA ARG A 155 -11.92 -15.14 -2.20
C ARG A 155 -11.67 -15.18 -0.69
N PRO A 156 -11.17 -16.30 -0.15
CA PRO A 156 -10.79 -16.39 1.25
C PRO A 156 -9.69 -15.40 1.62
N ILE A 157 -9.86 -14.70 2.74
CA ILE A 157 -8.87 -13.81 3.34
C ILE A 157 -8.49 -14.36 4.72
N VAL A 158 -7.43 -15.17 4.74
CA VAL A 158 -6.89 -15.78 5.96
C VAL A 158 -5.50 -15.24 6.22
N LEU A 159 -5.24 -14.81 7.45
CA LEU A 159 -3.89 -14.40 7.87
C LEU A 159 -3.03 -15.64 8.08
N ALA A 160 -1.80 -15.61 7.57
CA ALA A 160 -0.79 -16.61 7.94
C ALA A 160 -0.43 -16.43 9.43
N ASN A 161 0.06 -17.50 10.09
CA ASN A 161 0.38 -17.46 11.52
C ASN A 161 1.27 -16.27 11.91
N TRP A 162 2.33 -16.01 11.15
CA TRP A 162 3.22 -14.87 11.39
C TRP A 162 2.53 -13.51 11.20
N GLN A 163 1.52 -13.40 10.33
CA GLN A 163 0.73 -12.17 10.19
C GLN A 163 -0.18 -12.00 11.41
N GLN A 164 -0.78 -13.10 11.88
CA GLN A 164 -1.63 -13.08 13.07
C GLN A 164 -0.83 -12.67 14.31
N GLU A 165 0.40 -13.19 14.48
CA GLU A 165 1.31 -12.77 15.55
C GLU A 165 1.59 -11.26 15.52
N ILE A 166 1.79 -10.70 14.32
CA ILE A 166 2.00 -9.25 14.16
C ILE A 166 0.73 -8.46 14.49
N VAL A 167 -0.44 -8.89 14.00
CA VAL A 167 -1.71 -8.23 14.31
C VAL A 167 -2.02 -8.30 15.80
N ASP A 168 -1.66 -9.39 16.47
CA ASP A 168 -1.89 -9.56 17.90
C ASP A 168 -0.94 -8.69 18.74
N ALA A 169 0.29 -8.48 18.27
CA ALA A 169 1.26 -7.58 18.89
C ALA A 169 0.97 -6.09 18.60
N HIS A 170 0.40 -5.78 17.43
CA HIS A 170 0.12 -4.43 16.94
C HIS A 170 -1.35 -4.26 16.49
N PRO A 171 -2.33 -4.51 17.39
CA PRO A 171 -3.74 -4.52 17.02
C PRO A 171 -4.25 -3.13 16.65
N TRP A 172 -3.71 -2.09 17.29
CA TRP A 172 -4.14 -0.71 17.06
C TRP A 172 -3.70 -0.19 15.70
N GLU A 173 -2.50 -0.53 15.26
CA GLU A 173 -2.00 -0.20 13.92
C GLU A 173 -2.85 -0.89 12.85
N PHE A 174 -3.20 -2.16 13.06
CA PHE A 174 -4.08 -2.89 12.15
C PHE A 174 -5.50 -2.29 12.09
N ILE A 175 -6.11 -2.02 13.26
CA ILE A 175 -7.41 -1.33 13.38
C ILE A 175 -7.37 0.02 12.66
N ARG A 176 -6.30 0.80 12.91
CA ARG A 176 -6.11 2.11 12.31
C ARG A 176 -6.02 2.03 10.79
N GLY A 177 -5.29 1.06 10.24
CA GLY A 177 -5.21 0.82 8.81
C GLY A 177 -6.58 0.54 8.19
N LEU A 178 -7.38 -0.35 8.79
CA LEU A 178 -8.72 -0.67 8.32
C LEU A 178 -9.69 0.51 8.42
N ILE A 179 -9.62 1.30 9.49
CA ILE A 179 -10.45 2.50 9.65
C ILE A 179 -10.04 3.60 8.67
N HIS A 180 -8.75 3.74 8.39
CA HIS A 180 -8.26 4.70 7.42
C HIS A 180 -8.70 4.35 5.99
N SER A 181 -8.81 3.07 5.64
CA SER A 181 -9.37 2.69 4.34
C SER A 181 -10.90 2.76 4.31
N ASP A 182 -11.56 1.73 4.82
CA ASP A 182 -13.01 1.51 4.67
C ASP A 182 -13.84 2.01 5.86
N GLY A 183 -13.17 2.67 6.81
CA GLY A 183 -13.81 3.24 7.97
C GLY A 183 -14.04 4.74 7.88
N CYS A 184 -14.95 5.19 8.74
CA CYS A 184 -15.16 6.60 9.00
C CYS A 184 -15.48 6.85 10.47
N ARG A 185 -15.13 8.05 10.92
CA ARG A 185 -15.55 8.60 12.20
C ARG A 185 -16.54 9.72 11.92
N ILE A 186 -17.76 9.62 12.43
CA ILE A 186 -18.79 10.65 12.27
C ILE A 186 -19.29 11.10 13.64
N THR A 187 -19.79 12.33 13.71
CA THR A 187 -20.44 12.87 14.89
C THR A 187 -21.91 13.08 14.58
N ASN A 188 -22.78 12.22 15.12
CA ASN A 188 -24.23 12.45 15.07
C ASN A 188 -24.60 13.48 16.14
N TRP A 189 -25.64 14.27 15.91
CA TRP A 189 -26.13 15.20 16.92
C TRP A 189 -27.65 15.22 16.97
N THR A 190 -28.18 15.53 18.14
CA THR A 190 -29.62 15.76 18.36
C THR A 190 -29.80 16.93 19.33
N THR A 191 -30.99 17.51 19.36
CA THR A 191 -31.35 18.53 20.35
C THR A 191 -32.40 17.98 21.29
N ARG A 192 -32.25 18.25 22.59
CA ARG A 192 -33.23 17.89 23.61
C ARG A 192 -33.51 19.10 24.48
N LEU A 193 -34.77 19.30 24.82
CA LEU A 193 -35.17 20.34 25.76
C LEU A 193 -34.88 19.84 27.19
N VAL A 194 -34.08 20.59 27.94
CA VAL A 194 -33.71 20.29 29.33
C VAL A 194 -33.93 21.57 30.13
N SER A 195 -34.84 21.54 31.11
CA SER A 195 -35.17 22.70 31.95
C SER A 195 -35.54 23.97 31.16
N GLY A 196 -36.24 23.82 30.03
CA GLY A 196 -36.65 24.96 29.17
C GLY A 196 -35.62 25.37 28.11
N GLU A 197 -34.36 24.92 28.21
CA GLU A 197 -33.30 25.24 27.25
C GLU A 197 -33.08 24.11 26.24
N ARG A 198 -32.86 24.47 24.96
CA ARG A 198 -32.49 23.50 23.93
C ARG A 198 -31.01 23.18 24.04
N LYS A 199 -30.69 21.96 24.48
CA LYS A 199 -29.31 21.46 24.56
C LYS A 199 -28.99 20.56 23.38
N ARG A 200 -27.87 20.81 22.70
CA ARG A 200 -27.31 19.94 21.64
C ARG A 200 -26.47 18.84 22.27
N TYR A 201 -26.72 17.61 21.85
CA TYR A 201 -25.98 16.41 22.26
C TYR A 201 -25.27 15.82 21.05
N GLU A 202 -23.99 15.50 21.22
CA GLU A 202 -23.14 14.92 20.18
C GLU A 202 -22.75 13.49 20.53
N TYR A 203 -22.82 12.62 19.54
CA TYR A 203 -22.58 11.19 19.64
C TYR A 203 -21.57 10.79 18.57
N PRO A 204 -20.26 10.86 18.87
CA PRO A 204 -19.23 10.35 17.97
C PRO A 204 -19.38 8.84 17.83
N ARG A 205 -19.15 8.34 16.61
CA ARG A 205 -19.27 6.93 16.27
C ARG A 205 -18.29 6.58 15.16
N TYR A 206 -17.72 5.39 15.22
CA TYR A 206 -16.98 4.80 14.11
C TYR A 206 -17.86 3.82 13.34
N PHE A 207 -17.69 3.81 12.02
CA PHE A 207 -18.23 2.80 11.12
C PHE A 207 -17.09 2.17 10.32
N PHE A 208 -17.27 0.89 9.99
CA PHE A 208 -16.43 0.15 9.07
C PHE A 208 -17.32 -0.68 8.15
N SER A 209 -17.12 -0.54 6.83
CA SER A 209 -17.98 -1.17 5.82
C SER A 209 -17.15 -1.93 4.81
N ASN A 210 -17.21 -3.26 4.82
CA ASN A 210 -16.46 -4.08 3.87
C ASN A 210 -17.30 -5.28 3.38
N LYS A 211 -17.23 -5.59 2.08
CA LYS A 211 -17.98 -6.70 1.49
C LYS A 211 -17.44 -8.08 1.88
N SER A 212 -16.16 -8.19 2.22
CA SER A 212 -15.56 -9.46 2.62
C SER A 212 -15.93 -9.79 4.07
N ASP A 213 -16.59 -10.92 4.28
CA ASP A 213 -16.94 -11.43 5.60
C ASP A 213 -15.69 -11.70 6.43
N ASP A 214 -14.65 -12.25 5.81
CA ASP A 214 -13.36 -12.50 6.43
C ASP A 214 -12.69 -11.21 6.93
N ILE A 215 -12.70 -10.14 6.14
CA ILE A 215 -12.12 -8.85 6.56
C ILE A 215 -12.94 -8.25 7.70
N ARG A 216 -14.28 -8.32 7.63
CA ARG A 216 -15.13 -7.89 8.75
C ARG A 216 -14.84 -8.69 10.01
N LYS A 217 -14.64 -10.00 9.89
CA LYS A 217 -14.29 -10.89 11.01
C LYS A 217 -12.93 -10.53 11.60
N LEU A 218 -11.91 -10.33 10.78
CA LEU A 218 -10.58 -9.89 11.24
C LEU A 218 -10.66 -8.56 12.00
N PHE A 219 -11.44 -7.61 11.49
CA PHE A 219 -11.65 -6.34 12.16
C PHE A 219 -12.33 -6.54 13.52
N SER A 220 -13.47 -7.23 13.56
CA SER A 220 -14.22 -7.45 14.80
C SER A 220 -13.45 -8.25 15.85
N ASP A 221 -12.71 -9.27 15.42
CA ASP A 221 -11.91 -10.10 16.33
C ASP A 221 -10.79 -9.25 16.96
N THR A 222 -10.17 -8.37 16.17
CA THR A 222 -9.17 -7.44 16.68
C THR A 222 -9.78 -6.42 17.64
N LEU A 223 -10.97 -5.88 17.34
CA LEU A 223 -11.71 -4.99 18.26
C LEU A 223 -12.01 -5.69 19.60
N ASN A 224 -12.43 -6.95 19.56
CA ASN A 224 -12.69 -7.74 20.76
C ASN A 224 -11.44 -7.89 21.63
N LYS A 225 -10.27 -8.16 21.02
CA LYS A 225 -8.99 -8.30 21.74
C LYS A 225 -8.59 -7.03 22.51
N VAL A 226 -8.93 -5.86 21.98
CA VAL A 226 -8.63 -4.57 22.63
C VAL A 226 -9.78 -4.02 23.47
N GLY A 227 -10.84 -4.81 23.70
CA GLY A 227 -11.97 -4.40 24.53
C GLY A 227 -12.90 -3.35 23.89
N VAL A 228 -12.81 -3.12 22.59
CA VAL A 228 -13.72 -2.24 21.86
C VAL A 228 -15.03 -2.96 21.62
N GLN A 229 -16.11 -2.40 22.14
CA GLN A 229 -17.45 -2.93 21.97
C GLN A 229 -18.06 -2.38 20.68
N TRP A 230 -18.50 -3.28 19.83
CA TRP A 230 -19.05 -3.00 18.51
C TRP A 230 -20.37 -3.75 18.29
N THR A 231 -21.13 -3.33 17.30
CA THR A 231 -22.35 -4.03 16.85
C THR A 231 -22.35 -4.10 15.34
N THR A 232 -23.07 -5.07 14.79
CA THR A 232 -23.39 -5.08 13.36
C THR A 232 -24.62 -4.23 13.11
N LEU A 233 -24.58 -3.40 12.07
CA LEU A 233 -25.76 -2.69 11.56
C LEU A 233 -26.17 -3.33 10.24
N ALA A 234 -27.31 -4.02 10.25
CA ALA A 234 -27.98 -4.43 9.04
C ALA A 234 -28.69 -3.21 8.43
N ARG A 235 -28.28 -2.80 7.22
CA ARG A 235 -29.04 -1.82 6.43
C ARG A 235 -29.79 -2.63 5.36
N GLY A 236 -30.95 -3.19 5.73
CA GLY A 236 -31.65 -4.21 4.91
C GLY A 236 -31.15 -5.62 5.18
N SER A 237 -31.11 -6.49 4.15
CA SER A 237 -30.69 -7.90 4.26
C SER A 237 -29.18 -8.13 4.48
N ASP A 238 -28.35 -7.11 4.25
CA ASP A 238 -26.91 -7.30 4.10
C ASP A 238 -26.11 -6.70 5.28
N PRO A 239 -25.53 -7.53 6.17
CA PRO A 239 -24.83 -7.08 7.37
C PRO A 239 -23.36 -6.69 7.12
N PHE A 240 -23.11 -5.75 6.19
CA PHE A 240 -21.74 -5.34 5.82
C PHE A 240 -21.12 -4.27 6.72
N ASN A 241 -21.85 -3.77 7.74
CA ASN A 241 -21.42 -2.61 8.52
C ASN A 241 -21.16 -2.97 9.99
N ILE A 242 -19.96 -2.67 10.46
CA ILE A 242 -19.59 -2.72 11.88
C ILE A 242 -19.66 -1.29 12.42
N SER A 243 -20.28 -1.11 13.59
CA SER A 243 -20.51 0.18 14.24
C SER A 243 -20.00 0.18 15.68
N VAL A 244 -19.18 1.17 16.03
CA VAL A 244 -18.68 1.40 17.39
C VAL A 244 -19.26 2.71 17.91
N ALA A 245 -20.21 2.61 18.84
CA ALA A 245 -21.02 3.74 19.29
C ALA A 245 -20.96 4.00 20.80
N ARG A 246 -20.44 3.04 21.58
CA ARG A 246 -20.37 3.18 23.04
C ARG A 246 -19.28 4.17 23.38
N ARG A 247 -19.61 5.15 24.23
CA ARG A 247 -18.73 6.30 24.54
C ARG A 247 -17.32 5.88 24.96
N ALA A 248 -17.19 4.86 25.81
CA ALA A 248 -15.88 4.35 26.24
C ALA A 248 -15.08 3.73 25.09
N SER A 249 -15.73 2.95 24.23
CA SER A 249 -15.10 2.33 23.06
C SER A 249 -14.71 3.36 21.99
N VAL A 250 -15.53 4.39 21.78
CA VAL A 250 -15.20 5.50 20.88
C VAL A 250 -14.00 6.29 21.42
N ALA A 251 -13.96 6.59 22.71
CA ALA A 251 -12.82 7.26 23.33
C ALA A 251 -11.53 6.42 23.21
N LEU A 252 -11.64 5.10 23.35
CA LEU A 252 -10.51 4.20 23.15
C LEU A 252 -10.03 4.21 21.69
N MET A 253 -10.95 4.15 20.72
CA MET A 253 -10.60 4.29 19.30
C MET A 253 -9.99 5.67 18.98
N ASP A 254 -10.51 6.75 19.55
CA ASP A 254 -9.98 8.10 19.36
C ASP A 254 -8.52 8.21 19.82
N ALA A 255 -8.18 7.59 20.95
CA ALA A 255 -6.84 7.61 21.51
C ALA A 255 -5.79 6.89 20.64
N HIS A 256 -6.19 5.88 19.86
CA HIS A 256 -5.27 5.00 19.14
C HIS A 256 -5.32 5.13 17.61
N VAL A 257 -6.50 5.39 17.02
CA VAL A 257 -6.65 5.56 15.56
C VAL A 257 -6.22 6.97 15.14
N GLY A 258 -6.54 7.97 15.95
CA GLY A 258 -6.30 9.37 15.63
C GLY A 258 -7.21 9.89 14.50
N PRO A 259 -7.02 11.16 14.09
CA PRO A 259 -7.81 11.78 13.04
C PRO A 259 -7.48 11.21 11.66
N LYS A 260 -8.48 11.22 10.77
CA LYS A 260 -8.28 11.09 9.32
C LYS A 260 -7.99 12.50 8.80
N TYR A 261 -6.80 12.75 8.26
CA TYR A 261 -6.33 14.04 7.75
C TYR A 261 -5.67 13.87 6.38
#